data_AF-A0A7V4IVX1-F1
#
_entry.id   AF-A0A7V4IVX1-F1
#
_cell.length_a   1.000
_cell.length_b   1.000
_cell.length_c   1.000
_cell.angle_alpha   90.00
_cell.angle_beta   90.00
_cell.angle_gamma   90.00
#
_symmetry.space_group_name_H-M   'P 1'
#
loop_
_entity.id
_entity.type
_entity.pdbx_description
1 polymer ?
#
loop_
_entity_poly.entity_id
_entity_poly.type
_entity_poly.pdbx_seq_one_letter_code
_entity_poly.pdbx_strand_id
1 'polypeptide(L)'
;DNYGEGMSKSKGNGVDPLDVMEKFGGDALRFGLAYLTTETQDVRMAVDFECPHCGQLMEQTRENRMLPRLRCPKCGGEFRTQWAEREEDLALPRGPVVSERFEMARNFCNKLWNAARFTLLNLGGYTPASVSEAELLLEDRWLLSRLATICRQTTSALEQYRYAEAMRQLYEFAWDEFCSFYVEMIKARLQDAASRPTAQRILAHALDVLVRLLHPVAPFITEEIWQRLNDAAPSRGLEAPQPAAESVMIAPWPELPARLTDPGIEEQFSRFQTLLSALREIRSRQNIGQRATLRFVLRCQPEMASLLAPMKPYFLRLAGAEAAGMGPDVLPPRTHATVRLACGELYADLEGLIDGIIEFSELGPFIDNQVKNYSSGMYVRLGFSIAINLNPDILLIDEVLAVGDESFQTKCLNRIARMQQEGKTIVLVTHEANIAAAICDRVLWLEKGVEKMLGDPREVTERYHEAMRMRPEGSEFGTREIVIDKVEVLNRHGKEAVEFETGEPMTLRIHYHAARPVEDPVFGFGFYDQMGFMVYGTNTRLRGMTIPKVQGRGTMEFSIASLYMLDGRYYVSVAAHTRDGLVNYHWLDKLFYFDVRSPGMEEGYLAMECDIDLKEE
;
A
#
# COMPACT_ATOMS: atom_id res chain seq x y z
N ASP A 1 -35.46 -11.01 2.94
CA ASP A 1 -34.61 -9.90 2.47
C ASP A 1 -33.80 -9.33 3.64
N ASN A 2 -33.18 -8.16 3.50
CA ASN A 2 -32.46 -7.49 4.59
C ASN A 2 -33.38 -7.12 5.78
N TYR A 3 -34.70 -7.01 5.60
CA TYR A 3 -35.65 -6.64 6.67
C TYR A 3 -36.27 -7.84 7.39
N GLY A 4 -35.84 -9.06 7.06
CA GLY A 4 -36.44 -10.28 7.60
C GLY A 4 -37.79 -10.62 6.96
N GLU A 5 -38.15 -9.98 5.84
CA GLU A 5 -39.37 -10.27 5.12
C GLU A 5 -39.12 -11.42 4.12
N GLY A 6 -40.06 -12.38 4.04
CA GLY A 6 -40.03 -13.39 2.97
C GLY A 6 -40.00 -12.73 1.59
N MET A 7 -39.13 -13.23 0.70
CA MET A 7 -38.97 -12.71 -0.66
C MET A 7 -40.16 -13.09 -1.53
N SER A 8 -40.79 -12.11 -2.17
CA SER A 8 -41.96 -12.35 -3.03
C SER A 8 -42.15 -11.22 -4.04
N LYS A 9 -42.80 -11.53 -5.17
CA LYS A 9 -43.10 -10.51 -6.18
C LYS A 9 -43.97 -9.37 -5.63
N SER A 10 -44.97 -9.69 -4.81
CA SER A 10 -45.87 -8.68 -4.23
C SER A 10 -45.19 -7.69 -3.29
N LYS A 11 -44.04 -8.05 -2.72
CA LYS A 11 -43.26 -7.18 -1.83
C LYS A 11 -42.17 -6.38 -2.54
N GLY A 12 -41.95 -6.60 -3.85
CA GLY A 12 -40.89 -5.89 -4.56
C GLY A 12 -39.46 -6.38 -4.28
N ASN A 13 -39.29 -7.32 -3.34
CA ASN A 13 -37.99 -7.70 -2.77
C ASN A 13 -37.43 -9.03 -3.31
N GLY A 14 -37.95 -9.49 -4.45
CA GLY A 14 -37.49 -10.70 -5.12
C GLY A 14 -36.18 -10.48 -5.87
N VAL A 15 -35.34 -11.51 -5.89
CA VAL A 15 -34.14 -11.59 -6.73
C VAL A 15 -34.43 -12.51 -7.90
N ASP A 16 -34.12 -12.07 -9.11
CA ASP A 16 -34.17 -12.93 -10.29
C ASP A 16 -32.96 -13.89 -10.25
N PRO A 17 -33.15 -15.22 -10.18
CA PRO A 17 -32.02 -16.15 -10.16
C PRO A 17 -31.14 -16.02 -11.41
N LEU A 18 -31.69 -15.59 -12.55
CA LEU A 18 -30.90 -15.39 -13.77
C LEU A 18 -29.91 -14.24 -13.63
N ASP A 19 -30.29 -13.16 -12.94
CA ASP A 19 -29.38 -12.03 -12.67
C ASP A 19 -28.18 -12.51 -11.79
N VAL A 20 -28.43 -13.41 -10.83
CA VAL A 20 -27.38 -14.02 -10.01
C VAL A 20 -26.50 -14.96 -10.85
N MET A 21 -27.11 -15.78 -11.71
CA MET A 21 -26.37 -16.71 -12.58
C MET A 21 -25.49 -15.98 -13.59
N GLU A 22 -25.98 -14.89 -14.17
CA GLU A 22 -25.22 -14.07 -15.13
C GLU A 22 -24.01 -13.39 -14.45
N LYS A 23 -24.20 -12.90 -13.22
CA LYS A 23 -23.14 -12.20 -12.49
C LYS A 23 -22.12 -13.13 -11.81
N PHE A 24 -22.60 -14.18 -11.14
CA PHE A 24 -21.78 -15.03 -10.26
C PHE A 24 -21.60 -16.45 -10.79
N GLY A 25 -22.44 -16.91 -11.71
CA GLY A 25 -22.42 -18.27 -12.26
C GLY A 25 -23.49 -19.19 -11.65
N GLY A 26 -23.94 -20.16 -12.45
CA GLY A 26 -24.95 -21.16 -12.05
C GLY A 26 -24.55 -21.97 -10.81
N ASP A 27 -23.29 -22.40 -10.75
CA ASP A 27 -22.77 -23.14 -9.60
C ASP A 27 -22.64 -22.27 -8.34
N ALA A 28 -22.30 -20.99 -8.49
CA ALA A 28 -22.22 -20.06 -7.36
C ALA A 28 -23.60 -19.86 -6.71
N LEU A 29 -24.66 -19.73 -7.52
CA LEU A 29 -26.03 -19.67 -7.03
C LEU A 29 -26.39 -20.94 -6.25
N ARG A 30 -26.20 -22.11 -6.85
CA ARG A 30 -26.57 -23.40 -6.23
C ARG A 30 -25.77 -23.70 -4.96
N PHE A 31 -24.46 -23.55 -5.02
CA PHE A 31 -23.56 -23.74 -3.89
C PHE A 31 -23.86 -22.76 -2.76
N GLY A 32 -24.02 -21.47 -3.10
CA GLY A 32 -24.33 -20.42 -2.13
C GLY A 32 -25.65 -20.69 -1.39
N LEU A 33 -26.70 -21.09 -2.12
CA LEU A 33 -27.97 -21.47 -1.50
C LEU A 33 -27.80 -22.69 -0.58
N ALA A 34 -27.21 -23.78 -1.07
CA ALA A 34 -27.02 -25.00 -0.28
C ALA A 34 -26.17 -24.76 0.98
N TYR A 35 -25.16 -23.90 0.90
CA TYR A 35 -24.30 -23.51 2.03
C TYR A 35 -25.03 -22.70 3.11
N LEU A 36 -26.01 -21.88 2.71
CA LEU A 36 -26.74 -20.98 3.60
C LEU A 36 -27.95 -21.67 4.27
N THR A 37 -28.56 -22.67 3.64
CA THR A 37 -29.79 -23.33 4.11
C THR A 37 -29.53 -24.26 5.31
N THR A 38 -29.47 -23.71 6.51
CA THR A 38 -29.42 -24.49 7.76
C THR A 38 -30.79 -25.03 8.10
N GLU A 39 -31.11 -26.21 7.56
CA GLU A 39 -32.32 -26.98 7.83
C GLU A 39 -33.60 -26.16 7.62
N THR A 40 -34.36 -25.88 8.69
CA THR A 40 -35.67 -25.20 8.64
C THR A 40 -35.59 -23.70 8.93
N GLN A 41 -34.40 -23.11 8.95
CA GLN A 41 -34.22 -21.68 9.26
C GLN A 41 -34.33 -20.81 8.01
N ASP A 42 -34.99 -19.67 8.17
CA ASP A 42 -35.03 -18.64 7.14
C ASP A 42 -33.62 -18.05 6.92
N VAL A 43 -33.22 -17.94 5.66
CA VAL A 43 -31.97 -17.27 5.29
C VAL A 43 -32.26 -15.79 5.03
N ARG A 44 -31.78 -14.94 5.94
CA ARG A 44 -31.76 -13.49 5.68
C ARG A 44 -30.81 -13.21 4.53
N MET A 45 -31.28 -12.60 3.44
CA MET A 45 -30.43 -12.27 2.29
C MET A 45 -30.60 -10.79 1.98
N ALA A 46 -29.58 -10.01 2.29
CA ALA A 46 -29.50 -8.61 1.91
C ALA A 46 -29.22 -8.52 0.40
N VAL A 47 -29.86 -7.58 -0.26
CA VAL A 47 -29.82 -7.44 -1.71
C VAL A 47 -29.68 -5.97 -2.08
N ASP A 48 -28.96 -5.72 -3.15
CA ASP A 48 -28.64 -4.40 -3.66
C ASP A 48 -28.99 -4.33 -5.14
N PHE A 49 -29.38 -3.16 -5.62
CA PHE A 49 -29.34 -2.87 -7.04
C PHE A 49 -27.91 -2.55 -7.45
N GLU A 50 -27.46 -3.12 -8.55
CA GLU A 50 -26.18 -2.74 -9.15
C GLU A 50 -26.41 -1.78 -10.33
N CYS A 51 -25.74 -0.63 -10.30
CA CYS A 51 -25.78 0.32 -11.40
C CYS A 51 -25.06 -0.27 -12.63
N PRO A 52 -25.74 -0.42 -13.78
CA PRO A 52 -25.14 -1.00 -14.98
C PRO A 52 -24.09 -0.09 -15.64
N HIS A 53 -24.05 1.19 -15.26
CA HIS A 53 -23.10 2.17 -15.82
C HIS A 53 -21.75 2.18 -15.11
N CYS A 54 -21.71 1.89 -13.80
CA CYS A 54 -20.50 2.06 -13.00
C CYS A 54 -20.28 1.01 -11.90
N GLY A 55 -21.16 0.01 -11.79
CA GLY A 55 -21.08 -1.08 -10.80
C GLY A 55 -21.38 -0.66 -9.36
N GLN A 56 -21.87 0.56 -9.12
CA GLN A 56 -22.22 1.01 -7.76
C GLN A 56 -23.37 0.17 -7.21
N LEU A 57 -23.17 -0.41 -6.03
CA LEU A 57 -24.23 -1.06 -5.26
C LEU A 57 -25.08 -0.02 -4.54
N MET A 58 -26.40 -0.21 -4.60
CA MET A 58 -27.41 0.63 -3.98
C MET A 58 -28.34 -0.26 -3.17
N GLU A 59 -28.41 -0.02 -1.86
CA GLU A 59 -29.28 -0.78 -0.96
C GLU A 59 -30.72 -0.78 -1.46
N GLN A 60 -31.32 -1.97 -1.52
CA GLN A 60 -32.75 -2.10 -1.80
C GLN A 60 -33.55 -1.83 -0.52
N THR A 61 -34.18 -0.66 -0.45
CA THR A 61 -35.01 -0.22 0.68
C THR A 61 -36.50 -0.43 0.40
N ARG A 62 -37.33 -0.31 1.44
CA ARG A 62 -38.80 -0.39 1.28
C ARG A 62 -39.37 0.67 0.35
N GLU A 63 -38.72 1.82 0.28
CA GLU A 63 -39.12 2.97 -0.53
C GLU A 63 -38.71 2.80 -2.00
N ASN A 64 -37.58 2.13 -2.27
CA ASN A 64 -37.03 2.05 -3.63
C ASN A 64 -37.29 0.72 -4.35
N ARG A 65 -37.61 -0.36 -3.61
CA ARG A 65 -37.65 -1.73 -4.16
C ARG A 65 -38.72 -2.01 -5.21
N MET A 66 -39.70 -1.13 -5.38
CA MET A 66 -40.75 -1.24 -6.42
C MET A 66 -40.70 -0.11 -7.44
N LEU A 67 -39.70 0.78 -7.39
CA LEU A 67 -39.58 1.86 -8.36
C LEU A 67 -39.20 1.27 -9.73
N PRO A 68 -39.81 1.71 -10.85
CA PRO A 68 -39.49 1.19 -12.18
C PRO A 68 -38.11 1.62 -12.69
N ARG A 69 -37.60 2.78 -12.22
CA ARG A 69 -36.26 3.29 -12.54
C ARG A 69 -35.58 3.85 -11.30
N LEU A 70 -34.25 3.82 -11.29
CA LEU A 70 -33.39 4.39 -10.25
C LEU A 70 -32.30 5.26 -10.89
N ARG A 71 -31.81 6.24 -10.13
CA ARG A 71 -30.69 7.09 -10.51
C ARG A 71 -29.49 6.79 -9.62
N CYS A 72 -28.37 6.46 -10.22
CA CYS A 72 -27.16 6.12 -9.49
C CYS A 72 -26.57 7.37 -8.81
N PRO A 73 -26.31 7.35 -7.48
CA PRO A 73 -25.75 8.50 -6.78
C PRO A 73 -24.30 8.80 -7.18
N LYS A 74 -23.55 7.78 -7.64
CA LYS A 74 -22.14 7.90 -8.03
C LYS A 74 -21.94 8.53 -9.43
N CYS A 75 -22.56 7.96 -10.47
CA CYS A 75 -22.36 8.44 -11.85
C CYS A 75 -23.53 9.29 -12.39
N GLY A 76 -24.62 9.42 -11.64
CA GLY A 76 -25.81 10.15 -12.07
C GLY A 76 -26.65 9.48 -13.15
N GLY A 77 -26.21 8.34 -13.70
CA GLY A 77 -26.91 7.59 -14.74
C GLY A 77 -28.20 6.93 -14.24
N GLU A 78 -29.22 6.92 -15.08
CA GLU A 78 -30.50 6.25 -14.81
C GLU A 78 -30.50 4.83 -15.36
N PHE A 79 -31.15 3.91 -14.64
CA PHE A 79 -31.31 2.52 -15.04
C PHE A 79 -32.68 2.00 -14.60
N ARG A 80 -33.19 1.00 -15.31
CA ARG A 80 -34.47 0.36 -14.95
C ARG A 80 -34.29 -0.75 -13.94
N THR A 81 -35.29 -0.95 -13.11
CA THR A 81 -35.41 -2.13 -12.27
C THR A 81 -36.26 -3.20 -12.97
N GLN A 82 -36.42 -4.36 -12.33
CA GLN A 82 -37.34 -5.41 -12.77
C GLN A 82 -38.83 -5.03 -12.76
N TRP A 83 -39.19 -3.85 -12.23
CA TRP A 83 -40.56 -3.34 -12.13
C TRP A 83 -40.91 -2.32 -13.23
N ALA A 84 -40.02 -2.08 -14.19
CA ALA A 84 -40.30 -1.23 -15.33
C ALA A 84 -41.35 -1.86 -16.26
N GLU A 85 -42.43 -1.13 -16.53
CA GLU A 85 -43.49 -1.56 -17.46
C GLU A 85 -43.65 -0.60 -18.66
N ARG A 86 -43.28 0.68 -18.50
CA ARG A 86 -43.42 1.69 -19.56
C ARG A 86 -42.27 1.56 -20.55
N GLU A 87 -42.54 1.79 -21.84
CA GLU A 87 -41.52 1.71 -22.91
C GLU A 87 -40.30 2.59 -22.64
N GLU A 88 -40.52 3.81 -22.12
CA GLU A 88 -39.45 4.74 -21.75
C GLU A 88 -38.52 4.18 -20.66
N ASP A 89 -39.07 3.47 -19.67
CA ASP A 89 -38.29 2.82 -18.62
C ASP A 89 -37.57 1.59 -19.18
N LEU A 90 -38.26 0.78 -19.99
CA LEU A 90 -37.72 -0.42 -20.62
C LEU A 90 -36.53 -0.13 -21.55
N ALA A 91 -36.46 1.08 -22.11
CA ALA A 91 -35.34 1.54 -22.93
C ALA A 91 -34.05 1.79 -22.12
N LEU A 92 -34.14 1.94 -20.79
CA LEU A 92 -32.96 2.08 -19.91
C LEU A 92 -32.27 0.72 -19.71
N PRO A 93 -30.95 0.71 -19.44
CA PRO A 93 -30.25 -0.52 -19.09
C PRO A 93 -30.81 -1.09 -17.77
N ARG A 94 -30.91 -2.43 -17.68
CA ARG A 94 -31.40 -3.13 -16.48
C ARG A 94 -30.32 -3.13 -15.40
N GLY A 95 -30.65 -2.64 -14.21
CA GLY A 95 -29.82 -2.83 -13.01
C GLY A 95 -30.21 -4.12 -12.30
N PRO A 96 -29.36 -5.16 -12.28
CA PRO A 96 -29.68 -6.42 -11.64
C PRO A 96 -29.77 -6.26 -10.11
N VAL A 97 -30.58 -7.10 -9.48
CA VAL A 97 -30.59 -7.24 -8.02
C VAL A 97 -29.60 -8.32 -7.64
N VAL A 98 -28.61 -7.97 -6.82
CA VAL A 98 -27.48 -8.82 -6.47
C VAL A 98 -27.37 -8.98 -4.97
N SER A 99 -26.68 -10.02 -4.50
CA SER A 99 -26.37 -10.21 -3.09
C SER A 99 -24.91 -10.61 -2.96
N GLU A 100 -24.17 -9.92 -2.08
CA GLU A 100 -22.80 -10.26 -1.70
C GLU A 100 -22.68 -11.71 -1.17
N ARG A 101 -23.79 -12.31 -0.72
CA ARG A 101 -23.81 -13.69 -0.23
C ARG A 101 -23.40 -14.73 -1.29
N PHE A 102 -23.53 -14.40 -2.57
CA PHE A 102 -23.08 -15.27 -3.66
C PHE A 102 -21.62 -15.05 -4.07
N GLU A 103 -20.96 -13.99 -3.59
CA GLU A 103 -19.55 -13.73 -3.88
C GLU A 103 -18.64 -14.81 -3.31
N MET A 104 -18.92 -15.27 -2.08
CA MET A 104 -18.18 -16.37 -1.46
C MET A 104 -18.24 -17.63 -2.34
N ALA A 105 -19.42 -17.98 -2.84
CA ALA A 105 -19.61 -19.16 -3.70
C ALA A 105 -18.95 -19.00 -5.07
N ARG A 106 -19.01 -17.81 -5.69
CA ARG A 106 -18.24 -17.51 -6.91
C ARG A 106 -16.74 -17.64 -6.68
N ASN A 107 -16.24 -17.05 -5.58
CA ASN A 107 -14.83 -17.12 -5.22
C ASN A 107 -14.41 -18.57 -5.00
N PHE A 108 -15.25 -19.38 -4.35
CA PHE A 108 -15.06 -20.82 -4.20
C PHE A 108 -14.89 -21.54 -5.53
N CYS A 109 -15.84 -21.32 -6.46
CA CYS A 109 -15.77 -21.90 -7.81
C CYS A 109 -14.48 -21.49 -8.53
N ASN A 110 -14.08 -20.22 -8.45
CA ASN A 110 -12.82 -19.73 -9.02
C ASN A 110 -11.59 -20.41 -8.39
N LYS A 111 -11.57 -20.60 -7.07
CA LYS A 111 -10.47 -21.26 -6.36
C LYS A 111 -10.37 -22.73 -6.76
N LEU A 112 -11.50 -23.44 -6.81
CA LEU A 112 -11.59 -24.82 -7.28
C LEU A 112 -11.07 -24.95 -8.72
N TRP A 113 -11.50 -24.05 -9.61
CA TRP A 113 -11.00 -24.01 -10.99
C TRP A 113 -9.49 -23.84 -11.07
N ASN A 114 -8.94 -22.91 -10.27
CA ASN A 114 -7.50 -22.65 -10.26
C ASN A 114 -6.70 -23.87 -9.77
N ALA A 115 -7.19 -24.57 -8.74
CA ALA A 115 -6.57 -25.79 -8.25
C ALA A 115 -6.69 -26.95 -9.26
N ALA A 116 -7.84 -27.10 -9.91
CA ALA A 116 -8.03 -28.06 -10.99
C ALA A 116 -7.10 -27.76 -12.17
N ARG A 117 -7.01 -26.50 -12.61
CA ARG A 117 -6.09 -26.07 -13.67
C ARG A 117 -4.63 -26.34 -13.29
N PHE A 118 -4.22 -26.04 -12.05
CA PHE A 118 -2.89 -26.39 -11.56
C PHE A 118 -2.65 -27.90 -11.67
N THR A 119 -3.63 -28.71 -11.23
CA THR A 119 -3.55 -30.17 -11.31
C THR A 119 -3.36 -30.61 -12.76
N LEU A 120 -4.26 -30.22 -13.66
CA LEU A 120 -4.24 -30.59 -15.07
C LEU A 120 -2.92 -30.23 -15.76
N LEU A 121 -2.38 -29.03 -15.51
CA LEU A 121 -1.09 -28.60 -16.05
C LEU A 121 0.08 -29.47 -15.57
N ASN A 122 -0.04 -30.07 -14.38
CA ASN A 122 0.97 -30.93 -13.80
C ASN A 122 0.75 -32.43 -14.06
N LEU A 123 -0.28 -32.81 -14.83
CA LEU A 123 -0.53 -34.20 -15.24
C LEU A 123 0.16 -34.57 -16.58
N GLY A 124 1.05 -33.72 -17.10
CA GLY A 124 1.89 -34.06 -18.26
C GLY A 124 2.69 -35.34 -18.01
N GLY A 125 2.55 -36.34 -18.90
CA GLY A 125 3.22 -37.64 -18.77
C GLY A 125 2.62 -38.55 -17.67
N TYR A 126 1.39 -38.28 -17.24
CA TYR A 126 0.68 -39.11 -16.27
C TYR A 126 0.64 -40.59 -16.70
N THR A 127 0.92 -41.48 -15.75
CA THR A 127 0.79 -42.94 -15.95
C THR A 127 -0.05 -43.56 -14.83
N PRO A 128 -1.17 -44.25 -15.15
CA PRO A 128 -1.96 -44.95 -14.15
C PRO A 128 -1.17 -46.12 -13.58
N ALA A 129 -1.10 -46.21 -12.25
CA ALA A 129 -0.61 -47.39 -11.55
C ALA A 129 -1.14 -47.41 -10.12
N SER A 130 -1.08 -48.58 -9.47
CA SER A 130 -1.34 -48.67 -8.03
C SER A 130 -0.31 -47.86 -7.25
N VAL A 131 -0.73 -47.29 -6.12
CA VAL A 131 0.15 -46.61 -5.16
C VAL A 131 0.11 -47.40 -3.86
N SER A 132 1.25 -47.96 -3.48
CA SER A 132 1.40 -48.70 -2.22
C SER A 132 1.57 -47.75 -1.03
N GLU A 133 1.25 -48.23 0.17
CA GLU A 133 1.40 -47.43 1.40
C GLU A 133 2.85 -46.99 1.66
N ALA A 134 3.83 -47.78 1.20
CA ALA A 134 5.24 -47.46 1.32
C ALA A 134 5.68 -46.27 0.44
N GLU A 135 4.92 -45.93 -0.60
CA GLU A 135 5.18 -44.79 -1.48
C GLU A 135 4.56 -43.48 -0.97
N LEU A 136 3.64 -43.56 0.00
CA LEU A 136 2.93 -42.39 0.51
C LEU A 136 3.81 -41.59 1.46
N LEU A 137 3.98 -40.30 1.13
CA LEU A 137 4.58 -39.36 2.07
C LEU A 137 3.55 -38.88 3.11
N LEU A 138 4.03 -38.15 4.11
CA LEU A 138 3.21 -37.68 5.22
C LEU A 138 1.98 -36.88 4.73
N GLU A 139 2.19 -35.94 3.81
CA GLU A 139 1.12 -35.12 3.23
C GLU A 139 0.12 -35.91 2.40
N ASP A 140 0.55 -37.02 1.79
CA ASP A 140 -0.33 -37.89 1.02
C ASP A 140 -1.24 -38.69 1.94
N ARG A 141 -0.67 -39.30 2.99
CA ARG A 141 -1.43 -40.03 4.01
C ARG A 141 -2.46 -39.12 4.67
N TRP A 142 -2.08 -37.88 4.96
CA TRP A 142 -3.00 -36.89 5.52
C TRP A 142 -4.15 -36.57 4.57
N LEU A 143 -3.85 -36.24 3.31
CA LEU A 143 -4.88 -35.94 2.32
C LEU A 143 -5.84 -37.12 2.15
N LEU A 144 -5.34 -38.35 2.04
CA LEU A 144 -6.18 -39.53 1.86
C LEU A 144 -7.05 -39.80 3.10
N SER A 145 -6.53 -39.57 4.30
CA SER A 145 -7.32 -39.63 5.53
C SER A 145 -8.45 -38.61 5.52
N ARG A 146 -8.13 -37.34 5.24
CA ARG A 146 -9.11 -36.24 5.18
C ARG A 146 -10.15 -36.46 4.10
N LEU A 147 -9.74 -36.92 2.92
CA LEU A 147 -10.63 -37.24 1.82
C LEU A 147 -11.60 -38.37 2.20
N ALA A 148 -11.13 -39.43 2.87
CA ALA A 148 -11.98 -40.50 3.38
C ALA A 148 -12.95 -40.02 4.48
N THR A 149 -12.49 -39.15 5.38
CA THR A 149 -13.31 -38.54 6.42
C THR A 149 -14.40 -37.63 5.84
N ILE A 150 -14.04 -36.71 4.95
CA ILE A 150 -14.96 -35.77 4.30
C ILE A 150 -15.94 -36.50 3.40
N CYS A 151 -15.50 -37.55 2.69
CA CYS A 151 -16.39 -38.40 1.92
C CYS A 151 -17.50 -39.00 2.79
N ARG A 152 -17.15 -39.63 3.93
CA ARG A 152 -18.15 -40.20 4.85
C ARG A 152 -19.07 -39.15 5.47
N GLN A 153 -18.50 -38.02 5.92
CA GLN A 153 -19.26 -36.93 6.55
C GLN A 153 -20.25 -36.31 5.56
N THR A 154 -19.79 -36.05 4.33
CA THR A 154 -20.63 -35.53 3.24
C THR A 154 -21.73 -36.51 2.88
N THR A 155 -21.41 -37.81 2.71
CA THR A 155 -22.43 -38.85 2.46
C THR A 155 -23.49 -38.85 3.55
N SER A 156 -23.08 -38.92 4.82
CA SER A 156 -23.99 -38.96 5.97
C SER A 156 -24.84 -37.69 6.09
N ALA A 157 -24.27 -36.52 5.82
CA ALA A 157 -24.99 -35.26 5.81
C ALA A 157 -26.04 -35.23 4.68
N LEU A 158 -25.69 -35.68 3.47
CA LEU A 158 -26.62 -35.73 2.35
C LEU A 158 -27.75 -36.76 2.56
N GLU A 159 -27.46 -37.94 3.11
CA GLU A 159 -28.45 -38.96 3.47
C GLU A 159 -29.47 -38.44 4.50
N GLN A 160 -29.05 -37.51 5.35
CA GLN A 160 -29.87 -36.87 6.37
C GLN A 160 -30.44 -35.52 5.91
N TYR A 161 -30.31 -35.17 4.62
CA TYR A 161 -30.77 -33.90 4.05
C TYR A 161 -30.16 -32.64 4.70
N ARG A 162 -28.99 -32.77 5.32
CA ARG A 162 -28.21 -31.68 5.95
C ARG A 162 -27.28 -31.02 4.93
N TYR A 163 -27.86 -30.38 3.90
CA TYR A 163 -27.10 -29.80 2.78
C TYR A 163 -26.07 -28.74 3.20
N ALA A 164 -26.42 -27.81 4.09
CA ALA A 164 -25.49 -26.77 4.53
C ALA A 164 -24.28 -27.34 5.27
N GLU A 165 -24.48 -28.38 6.07
CA GLU A 165 -23.38 -29.08 6.73
C GLU A 165 -22.45 -29.74 5.72
N ALA A 166 -23.01 -30.47 4.75
CA ALA A 166 -22.24 -31.07 3.66
C ALA A 166 -21.43 -30.02 2.88
N MET A 167 -22.04 -28.88 2.55
CA MET A 167 -21.38 -27.83 1.77
C MET A 167 -20.32 -27.08 2.56
N ARG A 168 -20.50 -26.88 3.86
CA ARG A 168 -19.47 -26.29 4.73
C ARG A 168 -18.27 -27.20 4.87
N GLN A 169 -18.50 -28.49 5.11
CA GLN A 169 -17.43 -29.48 5.18
C GLN A 169 -16.64 -29.57 3.86
N LEU A 170 -17.34 -29.60 2.73
CA LEU A 170 -16.71 -29.61 1.41
C LEU A 170 -15.98 -28.31 1.08
N TYR A 171 -16.54 -27.16 1.48
CA TYR A 171 -15.88 -25.85 1.34
C TYR A 171 -14.56 -25.84 2.09
N GLU A 172 -14.59 -26.15 3.39
CA GLU A 172 -13.41 -26.14 4.27
C GLU A 172 -12.34 -27.10 3.75
N PHE A 173 -12.72 -28.33 3.40
CA PHE A 173 -11.77 -29.30 2.83
C PHE A 173 -11.18 -28.83 1.50
N ALA A 174 -12.02 -28.44 0.54
CA ALA A 174 -11.55 -28.07 -0.78
C ALA A 174 -10.68 -26.80 -0.74
N TRP A 175 -11.12 -25.76 -0.02
CA TRP A 175 -10.44 -24.48 0.01
C TRP A 175 -9.23 -24.51 0.96
N ASP A 176 -9.45 -24.85 2.22
CA ASP A 176 -8.45 -24.71 3.27
C ASP A 176 -7.47 -25.89 3.28
N GLU A 177 -7.90 -27.12 3.01
CA GLU A 177 -6.99 -28.27 3.08
C GLU A 177 -6.37 -28.60 1.72
N PHE A 178 -7.19 -28.86 0.70
CA PHE A 178 -6.71 -29.29 -0.62
C PHE A 178 -6.01 -28.14 -1.36
N CYS A 179 -6.71 -27.03 -1.61
CA CYS A 179 -6.18 -25.94 -2.44
C CYS A 179 -5.09 -25.13 -1.74
N SER A 180 -5.25 -24.84 -0.44
CA SER A 180 -4.35 -23.92 0.28
C SER A 180 -3.13 -24.60 0.91
N PHE A 181 -3.18 -25.92 1.15
CA PHE A 181 -2.09 -26.66 1.78
C PHE A 181 -1.57 -27.78 0.88
N TYR A 182 -2.39 -28.78 0.56
CA TYR A 182 -1.87 -29.97 -0.14
C TYR A 182 -1.22 -29.61 -1.48
N VAL A 183 -1.93 -28.83 -2.31
CA VAL A 183 -1.42 -28.34 -3.60
C VAL A 183 -0.08 -27.60 -3.44
N GLU A 184 0.09 -26.81 -2.37
CA GLU A 184 1.34 -26.09 -2.09
C GLU A 184 2.47 -27.02 -1.62
N MET A 185 2.15 -28.04 -0.81
CA MET A 185 3.12 -28.98 -0.27
C MET A 185 3.77 -29.84 -1.36
N ILE A 186 3.00 -30.27 -2.35
CA ILE A 186 3.47 -31.19 -3.39
C ILE A 186 4.20 -30.51 -4.55
N LYS A 187 4.22 -29.17 -4.65
CA LYS A 187 4.84 -28.46 -5.78
C LYS A 187 6.26 -28.91 -6.09
N ALA A 188 7.08 -29.09 -5.05
CA ALA A 188 8.46 -29.55 -5.20
C ALA A 188 8.54 -30.98 -5.75
N ARG A 189 7.63 -31.86 -5.34
CA ARG A 189 7.56 -33.26 -5.80
C ARG A 189 7.13 -33.37 -7.25
N LEU A 190 6.27 -32.48 -7.72
CA LEU A 190 5.86 -32.43 -9.13
C LEU A 190 7.01 -32.03 -10.07
N GLN A 191 8.08 -31.43 -9.56
CA GLN A 191 9.30 -31.10 -10.32
C GLN A 191 10.38 -32.19 -10.23
N ASP A 192 10.26 -33.12 -9.28
CA ASP A 192 11.23 -34.19 -9.07
C ASP A 192 10.83 -35.46 -9.83
N ALA A 193 11.68 -35.95 -10.73
CA ALA A 193 11.35 -37.06 -11.62
C ALA A 193 11.01 -38.37 -10.88
N ALA A 194 11.59 -38.61 -9.70
CA ALA A 194 11.37 -39.83 -8.93
C ALA A 194 10.03 -39.82 -8.19
N SER A 195 9.66 -38.70 -7.56
CA SER A 195 8.42 -38.58 -6.77
C SER A 195 7.20 -38.08 -7.57
N ARG A 196 7.42 -37.47 -8.74
CA ARG A 196 6.37 -36.92 -9.61
C ARG A 196 5.27 -37.93 -9.96
N PRO A 197 5.55 -39.18 -10.40
CA PRO A 197 4.49 -40.10 -10.80
C PRO A 197 3.49 -40.40 -9.67
N THR A 198 4.00 -40.64 -8.46
CA THR A 198 3.16 -40.90 -7.28
C THR A 198 2.35 -39.66 -6.89
N ALA A 199 2.98 -38.48 -6.88
CA ALA A 199 2.27 -37.23 -6.60
C ALA A 199 1.15 -36.95 -7.62
N GLN A 200 1.39 -37.21 -8.92
CA GLN A 200 0.38 -37.06 -9.97
C GLN A 200 -0.80 -38.01 -9.77
N ARG A 201 -0.56 -39.28 -9.39
CA ARG A 201 -1.63 -40.28 -9.13
C ARG A 201 -2.51 -39.87 -7.96
N ILE A 202 -1.91 -39.37 -6.88
CA ILE A 202 -2.64 -38.94 -5.70
C ILE A 202 -3.43 -37.67 -5.99
N LEU A 203 -2.83 -36.71 -6.70
CA LEU A 203 -3.50 -35.47 -7.09
C LEU A 203 -4.69 -35.72 -8.03
N ALA A 204 -4.52 -36.60 -9.02
CA ALA A 204 -5.61 -37.00 -9.92
C ALA A 204 -6.74 -37.73 -9.17
N HIS A 205 -6.40 -38.62 -8.23
CA HIS A 205 -7.38 -39.31 -7.41
C HIS A 205 -8.15 -38.36 -6.48
N ALA A 206 -7.45 -37.43 -5.82
CA ALA A 206 -8.07 -36.47 -4.93
C ALA A 206 -9.01 -35.52 -5.67
N LEU A 207 -8.58 -35.01 -6.85
CA LEU A 207 -9.43 -34.15 -7.68
C LEU A 207 -10.68 -34.91 -8.18
N ASP A 208 -10.51 -36.16 -8.61
CA ASP A 208 -11.62 -37.02 -9.03
C ASP A 208 -12.68 -37.19 -7.92
N VAL A 209 -12.27 -37.54 -6.71
CA VAL A 209 -13.20 -37.72 -5.58
C VAL A 209 -13.84 -36.39 -5.21
N LEU A 210 -13.07 -35.31 -5.14
CA LEU A 210 -13.57 -33.99 -4.78
C LEU A 210 -14.64 -33.49 -5.76
N VAL A 211 -14.40 -33.66 -7.06
CA VAL A 211 -15.32 -33.28 -8.14
C VAL A 211 -16.63 -34.07 -8.05
N ARG A 212 -16.57 -35.38 -7.75
CA ARG A 212 -17.78 -36.20 -7.52
C ARG A 212 -18.58 -35.73 -6.31
N LEU A 213 -17.91 -35.41 -5.19
CA LEU A 213 -18.57 -34.92 -3.98
C LEU A 213 -19.25 -33.55 -4.19
N LEU A 214 -18.65 -32.68 -4.99
CA LEU A 214 -19.18 -31.34 -5.28
C LEU A 214 -20.27 -31.32 -6.37
N HIS A 215 -20.31 -32.34 -7.24
CA HIS A 215 -21.19 -32.35 -8.41
C HIS A 215 -22.68 -32.10 -8.13
N PRO A 216 -23.29 -32.63 -7.04
CA PRO A 216 -24.71 -32.38 -6.75
C PRO A 216 -25.09 -30.89 -6.65
N VAL A 217 -24.15 -30.05 -6.19
CA VAL A 217 -24.39 -28.61 -5.99
C VAL A 217 -23.70 -27.72 -7.00
N ALA A 218 -22.58 -28.14 -7.59
CA ALA A 218 -21.80 -27.36 -8.53
C ALA A 218 -21.64 -28.12 -9.87
N PRO A 219 -22.73 -28.52 -10.53
CA PRO A 219 -22.70 -29.47 -11.64
C PRO A 219 -21.93 -28.98 -12.87
N PHE A 220 -21.93 -27.68 -13.19
CA PHE A 220 -21.36 -27.22 -14.46
C PHE A 220 -19.83 -27.19 -14.42
N ILE A 221 -19.25 -26.59 -13.38
CA ILE A 221 -17.80 -26.51 -13.20
C ILE A 221 -17.18 -27.88 -12.91
N THR A 222 -17.88 -28.73 -12.14
CA THR A 222 -17.40 -30.08 -11.84
C THR A 222 -17.39 -30.95 -13.09
N GLU A 223 -18.40 -30.84 -13.95
CA GLU A 223 -18.42 -31.53 -15.25
C GLU A 223 -17.28 -31.06 -16.15
N GLU A 224 -17.06 -29.75 -16.28
CA GLU A 224 -15.95 -29.22 -17.08
C GLU A 224 -14.58 -29.69 -16.56
N ILE A 225 -14.39 -29.71 -15.23
CA ILE A 225 -13.16 -30.24 -14.63
C ILE A 225 -13.03 -31.75 -14.91
N TRP A 226 -14.14 -32.50 -14.80
CA TRP A 226 -14.16 -33.94 -15.04
C TRP A 226 -13.75 -34.29 -16.48
N GLN A 227 -14.29 -33.59 -17.48
CA GLN A 227 -13.96 -33.82 -18.89
C GLN A 227 -12.45 -33.61 -19.13
N ARG A 228 -11.89 -32.52 -18.62
CA ARG A 228 -10.45 -32.25 -18.75
C ARG A 228 -9.59 -33.25 -17.99
N LEU A 229 -10.08 -33.73 -16.84
CA LEU A 229 -9.39 -34.78 -16.09
C LEU A 229 -9.46 -36.12 -16.83
N ASN A 230 -10.54 -36.41 -17.55
CA ASN A 230 -10.64 -37.58 -18.43
C ASN A 230 -9.61 -37.50 -19.58
N ASP A 231 -9.39 -36.32 -20.15
CA ASP A 231 -8.35 -36.14 -21.18
C ASP A 231 -6.93 -36.36 -20.62
N ALA A 232 -6.65 -35.83 -19.43
CA ALA A 232 -5.31 -35.87 -18.83
C ALA A 232 -4.99 -37.20 -18.12
N ALA A 233 -6.00 -37.83 -17.52
CA ALA A 233 -5.91 -39.04 -16.70
C ALA A 233 -7.16 -39.92 -16.91
N PRO A 234 -7.29 -40.55 -18.10
CA PRO A 234 -8.49 -41.33 -18.48
C PRO A 234 -8.71 -42.57 -17.62
N SER A 235 -7.63 -43.16 -17.12
CA SER A 235 -7.66 -44.22 -16.12
C SER A 235 -7.02 -43.71 -14.84
N ARG A 236 -7.69 -43.86 -13.69
CA ARG A 236 -7.21 -43.33 -12.40
C ARG A 236 -7.78 -44.11 -11.22
N GLY A 237 -7.21 -43.90 -10.03
CA GLY A 237 -7.45 -44.69 -8.82
C GLY A 237 -6.14 -45.17 -8.19
N LEU A 238 -6.13 -45.46 -6.89
CA LEU A 238 -4.90 -45.76 -6.15
C LEU A 238 -4.64 -47.25 -5.92
N GLU A 239 -5.68 -48.08 -5.76
CA GLU A 239 -5.48 -49.53 -5.58
C GLU A 239 -5.44 -50.25 -6.94
N ALA A 240 -6.50 -50.07 -7.73
CA ALA A 240 -6.62 -50.56 -9.08
C ALA A 240 -7.13 -49.42 -9.97
N PRO A 241 -6.28 -48.77 -10.77
CA PRO A 241 -6.71 -47.71 -11.68
C PRO A 241 -7.76 -48.24 -12.66
N GLN A 242 -8.89 -47.54 -12.76
CA GLN A 242 -9.99 -47.90 -13.66
C GLN A 242 -10.25 -46.77 -14.65
N PRO A 243 -10.79 -47.07 -15.85
CA PRO A 243 -11.32 -46.05 -16.74
C PRO A 243 -12.37 -45.21 -16.02
N ALA A 244 -12.27 -43.89 -16.16
CA ALA A 244 -13.25 -42.99 -15.63
C ALA A 244 -14.57 -43.04 -16.39
N ALA A 245 -15.66 -42.71 -15.71
CA ALA A 245 -16.96 -42.54 -16.34
C ALA A 245 -16.94 -41.36 -17.34
N GLU A 246 -17.79 -41.45 -18.36
CA GLU A 246 -17.90 -40.42 -19.41
C GLU A 246 -18.26 -39.05 -18.83
N SER A 247 -19.15 -39.02 -17.84
CA SER A 247 -19.57 -37.80 -17.13
C SER A 247 -19.54 -38.04 -15.62
N VAL A 248 -19.24 -37.00 -14.85
CA VAL A 248 -19.28 -37.05 -13.38
C VAL A 248 -20.70 -37.35 -12.87
N MET A 249 -21.74 -36.95 -13.62
CA MET A 249 -23.15 -37.17 -13.26
C MET A 249 -23.53 -38.66 -13.19
N ILE A 250 -22.86 -39.51 -13.97
CA ILE A 250 -23.08 -40.96 -13.99
C ILE A 250 -21.94 -41.74 -13.30
N ALA A 251 -20.93 -41.03 -12.77
CA ALA A 251 -19.85 -41.66 -12.04
C ALA A 251 -20.38 -42.21 -10.70
N PRO A 252 -19.88 -43.39 -10.25
CA PRO A 252 -20.24 -43.91 -8.94
C PRO A 252 -19.89 -42.90 -7.84
N TRP A 253 -20.80 -42.75 -6.87
CA TRP A 253 -20.52 -41.98 -5.66
C TRP A 253 -19.25 -42.51 -5.00
N PRO A 254 -18.31 -41.65 -4.57
CA PRO A 254 -17.04 -42.13 -4.02
C PRO A 254 -17.26 -42.88 -2.71
N GLU A 255 -16.62 -44.04 -2.61
CA GLU A 255 -16.51 -44.82 -1.38
C GLU A 255 -15.03 -45.09 -1.13
N LEU A 256 -14.50 -44.53 -0.04
CA LEU A 256 -13.10 -44.69 0.33
C LEU A 256 -12.95 -45.70 1.47
N PRO A 257 -11.97 -46.62 1.40
CA PRO A 257 -11.74 -47.61 2.45
C PRO A 257 -11.52 -46.96 3.83
N ALA A 258 -12.19 -47.48 4.86
CA ALA A 258 -12.04 -46.98 6.23
C ALA A 258 -10.59 -47.02 6.74
N ARG A 259 -9.78 -47.95 6.22
CA ARG A 259 -8.34 -48.08 6.52
C ARG A 259 -7.50 -46.84 6.14
N LEU A 260 -8.01 -45.98 5.26
CA LEU A 260 -7.32 -44.73 4.90
C LEU A 260 -7.44 -43.66 5.99
N THR A 261 -8.40 -43.79 6.90
CA THR A 261 -8.59 -42.81 7.98
C THR A 261 -7.60 -43.04 9.11
N ASP A 262 -6.85 -41.99 9.43
CA ASP A 262 -5.87 -41.92 10.50
C ASP A 262 -6.16 -40.64 11.33
N PRO A 263 -6.93 -40.73 12.43
CA PRO A 263 -7.25 -39.56 13.23
C PRO A 263 -6.02 -38.86 13.82
N GLY A 264 -4.92 -39.59 14.01
CA GLY A 264 -3.67 -39.04 14.56
C GLY A 264 -3.01 -38.08 13.57
N ILE A 265 -2.93 -38.44 12.28
CA ILE A 265 -2.39 -37.55 11.25
C ILE A 265 -3.31 -36.36 10.98
N GLU A 266 -4.63 -36.55 11.08
CA GLU A 266 -5.60 -35.44 10.98
C GLU A 266 -5.40 -34.43 12.11
N GLU A 267 -5.25 -34.92 13.35
CA GLU A 267 -4.96 -34.04 14.49
C GLU A 267 -3.60 -33.33 14.31
N GLN A 268 -2.56 -34.05 13.90
CA GLN A 268 -1.23 -33.48 13.63
C GLN A 268 -1.33 -32.27 12.69
N PHE A 269 -2.02 -32.44 11.56
CA PHE A 269 -2.17 -31.38 10.56
C PHE A 269 -3.09 -30.26 11.05
N SER A 270 -4.14 -30.55 11.81
CA SER A 270 -4.99 -29.53 12.43
C SER A 270 -4.18 -28.62 13.36
N ARG A 271 -3.29 -29.19 14.20
CA ARG A 271 -2.37 -28.42 15.06
C ARG A 271 -1.37 -27.62 14.23
N PHE A 272 -0.80 -28.24 13.20
CA PHE A 272 0.12 -27.58 12.26
C PHE A 272 -0.53 -26.36 11.57
N GLN A 273 -1.73 -26.51 11.01
CA GLN A 273 -2.48 -25.46 10.34
C GLN A 273 -2.79 -24.30 11.30
N THR A 274 -3.21 -24.63 12.53
CA THR A 274 -3.45 -23.62 13.58
C THR A 274 -2.20 -22.79 13.85
N LEU A 275 -1.03 -23.45 14.00
CA LEU A 275 0.23 -22.76 14.24
C LEU A 275 0.67 -21.92 13.01
N LEU A 276 0.49 -22.46 11.80
CA LEU A 276 0.82 -21.77 10.56
C LEU A 276 -0.02 -20.49 10.38
N SER A 277 -1.31 -20.55 10.67
CA SER A 277 -2.20 -19.39 10.63
C SER A 277 -1.79 -18.33 11.64
N ALA A 278 -1.43 -18.72 12.87
CA ALA A 278 -0.91 -17.79 13.87
C ALA A 278 0.41 -17.12 13.43
N LEU A 279 1.33 -17.86 12.80
CA LEU A 279 2.56 -17.31 12.24
C LEU A 279 2.30 -16.30 11.12
N ARG A 280 1.35 -16.61 10.23
CA ARG A 280 0.91 -15.70 9.15
C ARG A 280 0.24 -14.45 9.70
N GLU A 281 -0.57 -14.59 10.73
CA GLU A 281 -1.20 -13.45 11.42
C GLU A 281 -0.16 -12.55 12.07
N ILE A 282 0.81 -13.11 12.81
CA ILE A 282 1.92 -12.33 13.39
C ILE A 282 2.67 -11.60 12.28
N ARG A 283 3.04 -12.31 11.21
CA ARG A 283 3.74 -11.70 10.06
C ARG A 283 2.95 -10.53 9.49
N SER A 284 1.65 -10.71 9.24
CA SER A 284 0.79 -9.64 8.73
C SER A 284 0.67 -8.48 9.70
N ARG A 285 0.43 -8.75 10.98
CA ARG A 285 0.19 -7.73 12.00
C ARG A 285 1.44 -6.92 12.33
N GLN A 286 2.61 -7.55 12.26
CA GLN A 286 3.92 -6.91 12.46
C GLN A 286 4.51 -6.38 11.14
N ASN A 287 3.75 -6.46 10.03
CA ASN A 287 4.16 -6.10 8.67
C ASN A 287 5.53 -6.66 8.25
N ILE A 288 5.83 -7.88 8.68
CA ILE A 288 7.07 -8.57 8.34
C ILE A 288 6.99 -8.98 6.86
N GLY A 289 7.97 -8.53 6.06
CA GLY A 289 8.00 -8.79 4.62
C GLY A 289 7.97 -10.28 4.27
N GLN A 290 7.29 -10.63 3.17
CA GLN A 290 7.08 -12.05 2.80
C GLN A 290 8.37 -12.84 2.55
N ARG A 291 9.47 -12.17 2.19
CA ARG A 291 10.79 -12.79 1.95
C ARG A 291 11.64 -12.94 3.21
N ALA A 292 11.29 -12.26 4.31
CA ALA A 292 12.03 -12.39 5.56
C ALA A 292 11.71 -13.75 6.21
N THR A 293 12.72 -14.40 6.78
CA THR A 293 12.51 -15.61 7.58
C THR A 293 12.05 -15.23 8.98
N LEU A 294 10.89 -15.72 9.40
CA LEU A 294 10.36 -15.50 10.75
C LEU A 294 10.81 -16.65 11.66
N ARG A 295 11.75 -16.40 12.56
CA ARG A 295 12.14 -17.42 13.56
C ARG A 295 11.09 -17.48 14.65
N PHE A 296 10.82 -18.67 15.18
CA PHE A 296 9.87 -18.84 16.28
C PHE A 296 10.25 -19.99 17.20
N VAL A 297 9.77 -19.95 18.43
CA VAL A 297 9.77 -21.08 19.36
C VAL A 297 8.35 -21.39 19.82
N LEU A 298 8.06 -22.67 20.06
CA LEU A 298 6.77 -23.13 20.58
C LEU A 298 6.96 -23.80 21.94
N ARG A 299 6.52 -23.14 23.00
CA ARG A 299 6.48 -23.76 24.33
C ARG A 299 5.27 -24.66 24.44
N CYS A 300 5.50 -25.96 24.50
CA CYS A 300 4.45 -26.98 24.46
C CYS A 300 4.88 -28.25 25.19
N GLN A 301 3.94 -29.17 25.41
CA GLN A 301 4.25 -30.48 26.00
C GLN A 301 5.11 -31.34 25.06
N PRO A 302 5.94 -32.26 25.59
CA PRO A 302 6.84 -33.10 24.78
C PRO A 302 6.14 -33.89 23.67
N GLU A 303 4.90 -34.35 23.92
CA GLU A 303 4.09 -35.08 22.96
C GLU A 303 3.74 -34.20 21.76
N MET A 304 3.37 -32.94 22.01
CA MET A 304 3.06 -31.96 20.96
C MET A 304 4.31 -31.57 20.15
N ALA A 305 5.45 -31.39 20.83
CA ALA A 305 6.72 -31.13 20.16
C ALA A 305 7.10 -32.29 19.22
N SER A 306 6.91 -33.54 19.68
CA SER A 306 7.15 -34.75 18.88
C SER A 306 6.18 -34.85 17.70
N LEU A 307 4.90 -34.53 17.93
CA LEU A 307 3.86 -34.50 16.90
C LEU A 307 4.18 -33.48 15.79
N LEU A 308 4.68 -32.29 16.13
CA LEU A 308 4.98 -31.23 15.15
C LEU A 308 6.40 -31.31 14.57
N ALA A 309 7.30 -32.10 15.14
CA ALA A 309 8.69 -32.21 14.67
C ALA A 309 8.83 -32.56 13.17
N PRO A 310 8.05 -33.52 12.61
CA PRO A 310 8.08 -33.81 11.17
C PRO A 310 7.61 -32.63 10.29
N MET A 311 6.86 -31.68 10.86
CA MET A 311 6.27 -30.57 10.13
C MET A 311 7.22 -29.36 9.96
N LYS A 312 8.40 -29.39 10.59
CA LYS A 312 9.39 -28.30 10.54
C LYS A 312 9.69 -27.78 9.11
N PRO A 313 9.93 -28.62 8.10
CA PRO A 313 10.21 -28.14 6.74
C PRO A 313 9.04 -27.38 6.10
N TYR A 314 7.80 -27.69 6.51
CA TYR A 314 6.61 -27.08 5.97
C TYR A 314 6.35 -25.69 6.52
N PHE A 315 6.75 -25.37 7.76
CA PHE A 315 6.68 -23.99 8.27
C PHE A 315 7.52 -23.03 7.44
N LEU A 316 8.73 -23.45 7.07
CA LEU A 316 9.62 -22.62 6.25
C LEU A 316 9.03 -22.42 4.86
N ARG A 317 8.55 -23.49 4.23
CA ARG A 317 8.00 -23.43 2.87
C ARG A 317 6.68 -22.66 2.78
N LEU A 318 5.76 -22.86 3.72
CA LEU A 318 4.38 -22.36 3.64
C LEU A 318 4.17 -21.03 4.37
N ALA A 319 5.02 -20.67 5.33
CA ALA A 319 4.93 -19.41 6.07
C ALA A 319 6.25 -18.62 6.11
N GLY A 320 7.32 -19.09 5.47
CA GLY A 320 8.64 -18.45 5.59
C GLY A 320 9.12 -18.46 7.04
N ALA A 321 8.73 -19.45 7.85
CA ALA A 321 8.97 -19.47 9.28
C ALA A 321 9.87 -20.63 9.70
N GLU A 322 10.87 -20.34 10.55
CA GLU A 322 11.84 -21.33 11.03
C GLU A 322 11.61 -21.63 12.51
N ALA A 323 11.39 -22.91 12.82
CA ALA A 323 11.24 -23.37 14.20
C ALA A 323 12.61 -23.47 14.88
N ALA A 324 12.96 -22.48 15.70
CA ALA A 324 14.18 -22.47 16.51
C ALA A 324 14.13 -23.46 17.68
N GLY A 325 12.94 -23.80 18.17
CA GLY A 325 12.76 -24.78 19.24
C GLY A 325 11.28 -25.10 19.49
N MET A 326 10.98 -26.34 19.87
CA MET A 326 9.65 -26.76 20.31
C MET A 326 9.80 -27.71 21.51
N GLY A 327 9.14 -27.41 22.63
CA GLY A 327 9.23 -28.22 23.84
C GLY A 327 8.88 -27.44 25.11
N PRO A 328 8.90 -28.08 26.29
CA PRO A 328 8.46 -27.45 27.54
C PRO A 328 9.44 -26.39 28.04
N ASP A 329 10.74 -26.62 27.80
CA ASP A 329 11.84 -25.80 28.35
C ASP A 329 12.38 -24.76 27.37
N VAL A 330 11.72 -24.57 26.22
CA VAL A 330 12.13 -23.53 25.27
C VAL A 330 11.89 -22.15 25.87
N LEU A 331 12.90 -21.30 25.79
CA LEU A 331 12.81 -19.93 26.28
C LEU A 331 12.35 -19.00 25.16
N PRO A 332 11.42 -18.07 25.45
CA PRO A 332 11.03 -17.06 24.47
C PRO A 332 12.26 -16.18 24.12
N PRO A 333 12.40 -15.74 22.86
CA PRO A 333 13.38 -14.74 22.47
C PRO A 333 13.25 -13.47 23.32
N ARG A 334 14.31 -12.66 23.43
CA ARG A 334 14.28 -11.43 24.24
C ARG A 334 13.18 -10.47 23.80
N THR A 335 13.00 -10.34 22.48
CA THR A 335 11.90 -9.58 21.90
C THR A 335 11.07 -10.47 20.99
N HIS A 336 9.78 -10.60 21.31
CA HIS A 336 8.90 -11.52 20.61
C HIS A 336 7.45 -11.04 20.57
N ALA A 337 6.70 -11.51 19.57
CA ALA A 337 5.25 -11.55 19.63
C ALA A 337 4.78 -12.87 20.26
N THR A 338 3.70 -12.83 21.04
CA THR A 338 3.14 -14.03 21.70
C THR A 338 1.74 -14.33 21.19
N VAL A 339 1.46 -15.60 20.90
CA VAL A 339 0.10 -16.10 20.66
C VAL A 339 -0.11 -17.38 21.48
N ARG A 340 -1.23 -17.46 22.20
CA ARG A 340 -1.64 -18.67 22.93
C ARG A 340 -2.55 -19.51 22.06
N LEU A 341 -2.18 -20.77 21.86
CA LEU A 341 -2.90 -21.73 21.05
C LEU A 341 -3.22 -22.99 21.87
N ALA A 342 -4.15 -23.81 21.39
CA ALA A 342 -4.42 -25.11 22.00
C ALA A 342 -3.18 -26.03 22.02
N CYS A 343 -2.26 -25.86 21.07
CA CYS A 343 -1.00 -26.61 21.00
C CYS A 343 0.14 -26.05 21.87
N GLY A 344 -0.05 -24.93 22.56
CA GLY A 344 0.98 -24.30 23.39
C GLY A 344 1.10 -22.79 23.18
N GLU A 345 2.19 -22.22 23.68
CA GLU A 345 2.50 -20.80 23.54
C GLU A 345 3.53 -20.58 22.43
N LEU A 346 3.12 -19.90 21.38
CA LEU A 346 3.97 -19.51 20.26
C LEU A 346 4.64 -18.16 20.58
N TYR A 347 5.96 -18.12 20.42
CA TYR A 347 6.76 -16.90 20.49
C TYR A 347 7.49 -16.71 19.17
N ALA A 348 7.14 -15.65 18.44
CA ALA A 348 7.78 -15.29 17.18
C ALA A 348 8.85 -14.23 17.45
N ASP A 349 10.07 -14.50 17.02
CA ASP A 349 11.24 -13.66 17.21
C ASP A 349 11.14 -12.38 16.39
N LEU A 350 11.26 -11.23 17.05
CA LEU A 350 11.23 -9.90 16.44
C LEU A 350 12.57 -9.18 16.56
N GLU A 351 13.63 -9.82 17.05
CA GLU A 351 14.94 -9.19 17.27
C GLU A 351 15.49 -8.57 15.98
N GLY A 352 15.45 -9.30 14.86
CA GLY A 352 15.90 -8.78 13.57
C GLY A 352 15.09 -7.58 13.03
N LEU A 353 13.83 -7.40 13.46
CA LEU A 353 13.04 -6.20 13.13
C LEU A 353 13.50 -5.00 13.95
N ILE A 354 13.82 -5.22 15.23
CA ILE A 354 14.30 -4.19 16.15
C ILE A 354 15.71 -3.74 15.78
N ASP A 355 16.61 -4.67 15.47
CA ASP A 355 17.98 -4.33 15.08
C ASP A 355 18.00 -3.38 13.88
N GLY A 356 17.15 -3.63 12.87
CA GLY A 356 16.99 -2.73 11.72
C GLY A 356 16.43 -1.35 12.10
N ILE A 357 15.54 -1.27 13.10
CA ILE A 357 15.02 0.00 13.62
C ILE A 357 16.14 0.77 14.35
N ILE A 358 16.90 0.10 15.22
CA ILE A 358 17.97 0.69 16.01
C ILE A 358 19.08 1.19 15.09
N GLU A 359 19.54 0.34 14.16
CA GLU A 359 20.58 0.68 13.17
C GLU A 359 20.15 1.83 12.28
N PHE A 360 18.89 1.85 11.81
CA PHE A 360 18.42 2.97 11.01
C PHE A 360 18.34 4.26 11.83
N SER A 361 17.87 4.21 13.08
CA SER A 361 17.67 5.38 13.94
C SER A 361 18.96 6.05 14.41
N GLU A 362 20.09 5.32 14.37
CA GLU A 362 21.40 5.74 14.90
C GLU A 362 21.36 6.07 16.41
N LEU A 363 20.34 5.59 17.12
CA LEU A 363 20.20 5.85 18.56
C LEU A 363 21.09 4.95 19.41
N GLY A 364 21.50 3.79 18.92
CA GLY A 364 22.42 2.82 19.54
C GLY A 364 22.55 2.92 21.07
N PRO A 365 23.51 3.70 21.62
CA PRO A 365 23.73 3.85 23.07
C PRO A 365 22.55 4.42 23.87
N PHE A 366 21.65 5.15 23.23
CA PHE A 366 20.53 5.85 23.84
C PHE A 366 19.19 5.10 23.70
N ILE A 367 19.15 3.94 23.02
CA ILE A 367 17.91 3.22 22.74
C ILE A 367 17.20 2.76 24.02
N ASP A 368 17.97 2.35 25.04
CA ASP A 368 17.42 1.88 26.32
C ASP A 368 16.97 3.01 27.26
N ASN A 369 17.16 4.28 26.87
CA ASN A 369 16.65 5.41 27.64
C ASN A 369 15.11 5.46 27.56
N GLN A 370 14.48 5.94 28.63
CA GLN A 370 13.03 6.15 28.62
C GLN A 370 12.65 7.19 27.55
N VAL A 371 11.68 6.87 26.68
CA VAL A 371 11.27 7.72 25.53
C VAL A 371 10.96 9.16 25.93
N LYS A 372 10.39 9.40 27.12
CA LYS A 372 10.14 10.76 27.64
C LYS A 372 11.40 11.63 27.81
N ASN A 373 12.58 11.01 27.82
CA ASN A 373 13.88 11.69 27.95
C ASN A 373 14.55 11.87 26.58
N TYR A 374 13.90 11.48 25.48
CA TYR A 374 14.44 11.68 24.13
C TYR A 374 14.31 13.14 23.75
N SER A 375 15.31 13.68 23.05
CA SER A 375 15.15 14.96 22.36
C SER A 375 14.10 14.84 21.25
N SER A 376 13.56 15.97 20.79
CA SER A 376 12.63 16.01 19.66
C SER A 376 13.22 15.29 18.43
N GLY A 377 14.52 15.47 18.17
CA GLY A 377 15.23 14.79 17.09
C GLY A 377 15.32 13.28 17.27
N MET A 378 15.68 12.80 18.47
CA MET A 378 15.74 11.35 18.75
C MET A 378 14.37 10.70 18.61
N TYR A 379 13.32 11.38 19.06
CA TYR A 379 11.94 10.89 18.96
C TYR A 379 11.52 10.73 17.49
N VAL A 380 11.79 11.75 16.67
CA VAL A 380 11.47 11.73 15.23
C VAL A 380 12.30 10.68 14.49
N ARG A 381 13.60 10.56 14.80
CA ARG A 381 14.47 9.50 14.23
C ARG A 381 13.90 8.11 14.51
N LEU A 382 13.57 7.81 15.77
CA LEU A 382 12.99 6.52 16.15
C LEU A 382 11.64 6.30 15.46
N GLY A 383 10.76 7.31 15.47
CA GLY A 383 9.43 7.23 14.86
C GLY A 383 9.51 6.93 13.36
N PHE A 384 10.39 7.63 12.64
CA PHE A 384 10.61 7.38 11.21
C PHE A 384 11.20 5.98 10.98
N SER A 385 12.24 5.59 11.74
CA SER A 385 12.83 4.25 11.65
C SER A 385 11.82 3.13 11.85
N ILE A 386 10.92 3.27 12.82
CA ILE A 386 9.82 2.32 13.04
C ILE A 386 8.93 2.29 11.80
N ALA A 387 8.45 3.45 11.34
CA ALA A 387 7.52 3.55 10.23
C ALA A 387 8.05 2.88 8.93
N ILE A 388 9.33 3.05 8.60
CA ILE A 388 9.92 2.46 7.39
C ILE A 388 10.29 0.98 7.51
N ASN A 389 10.58 0.49 8.72
CA ASN A 389 10.96 -0.91 8.95
C ASN A 389 9.73 -1.81 9.09
N LEU A 390 8.57 -1.23 9.40
CA LEU A 390 7.27 -1.88 9.27
C LEU A 390 6.84 -2.07 7.80
N ASN A 391 7.68 -1.75 6.80
CA ASN A 391 7.40 -2.02 5.38
C ASN A 391 5.96 -1.72 4.89
N PRO A 392 5.41 -0.53 5.19
CA PRO A 392 4.00 -0.23 4.92
C PRO A 392 3.70 -0.19 3.42
N ASP A 393 2.45 -0.49 3.04
CA ASP A 393 1.95 -0.30 1.67
C ASP A 393 1.64 1.17 1.37
N ILE A 394 1.24 1.92 2.40
CA ILE A 394 0.98 3.36 2.37
C ILE A 394 1.75 4.02 3.52
N LEU A 395 2.66 4.95 3.20
CA LEU A 395 3.40 5.74 4.17
C LEU A 395 2.91 7.18 4.17
N LEU A 396 2.42 7.67 5.32
CA LEU A 396 2.04 9.06 5.52
C LEU A 396 3.15 9.76 6.30
N ILE A 397 3.69 10.84 5.75
CA ILE A 397 4.79 11.61 6.35
C ILE A 397 4.34 13.05 6.51
N ASP A 398 4.36 13.56 7.74
CA ASP A 398 3.99 14.94 8.07
C ASP A 398 5.20 15.70 8.65
N GLU A 399 5.82 16.56 7.83
CA GLU A 399 6.96 17.43 8.17
C GLU A 399 8.17 16.76 8.86
N VAL A 400 8.30 15.43 8.76
CA VAL A 400 9.33 14.64 9.45
C VAL A 400 10.73 14.89 8.88
N LEU A 401 10.83 15.27 7.60
CA LEU A 401 12.11 15.42 6.90
C LEU A 401 12.91 16.65 7.34
N ALA A 402 12.29 17.62 8.02
CA ALA A 402 12.96 18.82 8.53
C ALA A 402 13.78 18.56 9.81
N VAL A 403 13.70 17.35 10.39
CA VAL A 403 14.30 17.04 11.69
C VAL A 403 15.41 16.00 11.55
N GLY A 404 16.63 16.38 11.91
CA GLY A 404 17.84 15.54 11.84
C GLY A 404 19.06 16.32 11.37
N ASP A 405 20.19 15.65 11.25
CA ASP A 405 21.33 16.18 10.51
C ASP A 405 21.17 15.84 9.01
N GLU A 406 21.95 16.49 8.16
CA GLU A 406 21.94 16.31 6.71
C GLU A 406 22.17 14.85 6.29
N SER A 407 23.00 14.11 7.05
CA SER A 407 23.26 12.68 6.82
C SER A 407 22.01 11.82 7.03
N PHE A 408 21.28 12.04 8.12
CA PHE A 408 20.06 11.29 8.42
C PHE A 408 18.94 11.66 7.45
N GLN A 409 18.80 12.94 7.08
CA GLN A 409 17.85 13.36 6.05
C GLN A 409 18.09 12.66 4.71
N THR A 410 19.35 12.60 4.28
CA THR A 410 19.75 11.89 3.05
C THR A 410 19.40 10.39 3.13
N LYS A 411 19.61 9.76 4.29
CA LYS A 411 19.24 8.36 4.54
C LYS A 411 17.72 8.13 4.43
N CYS A 412 16.93 9.04 4.99
CA CYS A 412 15.47 9.02 4.89
C CYS A 412 14.99 9.16 3.43
N LEU A 413 15.53 10.12 2.68
CA LEU A 413 15.20 10.33 1.27
C LEU A 413 15.57 9.12 0.40
N ASN A 414 16.75 8.53 0.60
CA ASN A 414 17.17 7.31 -0.10
C ASN A 414 16.22 6.13 0.18
N ARG A 415 15.75 6.00 1.43
CA ARG A 415 14.78 4.96 1.79
C ARG A 415 13.42 5.19 1.12
N ILE A 416 12.94 6.43 1.13
CA ILE A 416 11.69 6.84 0.45
C ILE A 416 11.77 6.50 -1.04
N ALA A 417 12.85 6.90 -1.72
CA ALA A 417 13.07 6.60 -3.14
C ALA A 417 13.05 5.09 -3.44
N ARG A 418 13.67 4.28 -2.58
CA ARG A 418 13.62 2.82 -2.71
C ARG A 418 12.21 2.26 -2.53
N MET A 419 11.45 2.76 -1.56
CA MET A 419 10.06 2.33 -1.35
C MET A 419 9.17 2.69 -2.56
N GLN A 420 9.40 3.84 -3.19
CA GLN A 420 8.71 4.19 -4.45
C GLN A 420 9.03 3.21 -5.57
N GLN A 421 10.31 2.83 -5.74
CA GLN A 421 10.72 1.81 -6.71
C GLN A 421 10.11 0.43 -6.42
N GLU A 422 9.84 0.12 -5.16
CA GLU A 422 9.14 -1.09 -4.72
C GLU A 422 7.61 -1.02 -4.93
N GLY A 423 7.08 0.09 -5.49
CA GLY A 423 5.67 0.28 -5.80
C GLY A 423 4.81 0.69 -4.61
N LYS A 424 5.43 1.19 -3.53
CA LYS A 424 4.72 1.64 -2.32
C LYS A 424 4.13 3.04 -2.54
N THR A 425 2.98 3.30 -1.90
CA THR A 425 2.35 4.63 -1.94
C THR A 425 2.88 5.50 -0.82
N ILE A 426 3.26 6.74 -1.13
CA ILE A 426 3.77 7.69 -0.14
C ILE A 426 2.98 8.99 -0.27
N VAL A 427 2.48 9.50 0.86
CA VAL A 427 1.88 10.83 0.97
C VAL A 427 2.79 11.67 1.84
N LEU A 428 3.42 12.67 1.23
CA LEU A 428 4.31 13.60 1.90
C LEU A 428 3.61 14.94 2.09
N VAL A 429 3.59 15.41 3.33
CA VAL A 429 3.26 16.79 3.69
C VAL A 429 4.56 17.50 4.06
N THR A 430 4.86 18.59 3.36
CA THR A 430 6.07 19.39 3.58
C THR A 430 5.83 20.85 3.18
N HIS A 431 6.48 21.77 3.87
CA HIS A 431 6.55 23.17 3.47
C HIS A 431 7.70 23.45 2.48
N GLU A 432 8.60 22.48 2.28
CA GLU A 432 9.72 22.58 1.35
C GLU A 432 9.32 22.12 -0.05
N ALA A 433 8.91 23.07 -0.89
CA ALA A 433 8.48 22.82 -2.26
C ALA A 433 9.55 22.11 -3.13
N ASN A 434 10.84 22.38 -2.91
CA ASN A 434 11.93 21.71 -3.65
C ASN A 434 12.01 20.21 -3.34
N ILE A 435 11.78 19.81 -2.09
CA ILE A 435 11.72 18.39 -1.72
C ILE A 435 10.53 17.74 -2.41
N ALA A 436 9.35 18.38 -2.35
CA ALA A 436 8.14 17.88 -3.01
C ALA A 436 8.34 17.73 -4.54
N ALA A 437 9.01 18.70 -5.18
CA ALA A 437 9.34 18.64 -6.60
C ALA A 437 10.29 17.50 -6.97
N ALA A 438 11.22 17.16 -6.07
CA ALA A 438 12.26 16.18 -6.33
C ALA A 438 11.80 14.73 -6.14
N ILE A 439 10.89 14.47 -5.20
CA ILE A 439 10.54 13.09 -4.82
C ILE A 439 9.10 12.70 -5.14
N CYS A 440 8.16 13.62 -5.30
CA CYS A 440 6.77 13.26 -5.56
C CYS A 440 6.52 13.04 -7.06
N ASP A 441 5.68 12.08 -7.41
CA ASP A 441 5.20 11.93 -8.80
C ASP A 441 4.17 12.99 -9.17
N ARG A 442 3.44 13.50 -8.16
CA ARG A 442 2.41 14.55 -8.28
C ARG A 442 2.39 15.39 -7.00
N VAL A 443 2.09 16.67 -7.10
CA VAL A 443 2.00 17.59 -5.94
C VAL A 443 0.62 18.20 -5.86
N LEU A 444 0.05 18.22 -4.65
CA LEU A 444 -1.19 18.91 -4.30
C LEU A 444 -0.85 20.18 -3.52
N TRP A 445 -1.17 21.34 -4.07
CA TRP A 445 -1.15 22.61 -3.36
C TRP A 445 -2.52 22.89 -2.73
N LEU A 446 -2.52 23.04 -1.40
CA LEU A 446 -3.67 23.46 -0.61
C LEU A 446 -3.52 24.91 -0.12
N GLU A 447 -4.60 25.67 -0.16
CA GLU A 447 -4.70 26.98 0.50
C GLU A 447 -5.97 27.02 1.35
N LYS A 448 -5.82 27.27 2.66
CA LYS A 448 -6.93 27.30 3.64
C LYS A 448 -7.80 26.02 3.60
N GLY A 449 -7.16 24.87 3.36
CA GLY A 449 -7.83 23.57 3.26
C GLY A 449 -8.55 23.32 1.93
N VAL A 450 -8.40 24.20 0.94
CA VAL A 450 -8.98 24.04 -0.40
C VAL A 450 -7.89 23.73 -1.42
N GLU A 451 -8.15 22.78 -2.30
CA GLU A 451 -7.28 22.48 -3.45
C GLU A 451 -7.16 23.71 -4.35
N LYS A 452 -5.91 24.16 -4.54
CA LYS A 452 -5.55 25.21 -5.49
C LYS A 452 -5.07 24.62 -6.80
N MET A 453 -4.27 23.56 -6.71
CA MET A 453 -3.71 22.89 -7.88
C MET A 453 -3.22 21.49 -7.52
N LEU A 454 -3.49 20.53 -8.40
CA LEU A 454 -2.95 19.17 -8.34
C LEU A 454 -2.38 18.82 -9.71
N GLY A 455 -1.10 18.48 -9.79
CA GLY A 455 -0.47 18.28 -11.09
C GLY A 455 0.99 17.88 -11.01
N ASP A 456 1.70 18.18 -12.10
CA ASP A 456 3.14 17.98 -12.22
C ASP A 456 3.88 18.69 -11.07
N PRO A 457 4.82 18.02 -10.38
CA PRO A 457 5.52 18.59 -9.25
C PRO A 457 6.21 19.91 -9.55
N ARG A 458 6.85 20.07 -10.72
CA ARG A 458 7.56 21.31 -11.07
C ARG A 458 6.58 22.44 -11.34
N GLU A 459 5.55 22.19 -12.15
CA GLU A 459 4.54 23.21 -12.45
C GLU A 459 3.80 23.68 -11.18
N VAL A 460 3.38 22.74 -10.32
CA VAL A 460 2.65 23.07 -9.09
C VAL A 460 3.54 23.83 -8.11
N THR A 461 4.80 23.42 -7.95
CA THR A 461 5.74 24.09 -7.04
C THR A 461 6.18 25.46 -7.55
N GLU A 462 6.35 25.62 -8.87
CA GLU A 462 6.57 26.92 -9.51
C GLU A 462 5.41 27.88 -9.25
N ARG A 463 4.15 27.45 -9.47
CA ARG A 463 2.97 28.28 -9.20
C ARG A 463 2.72 28.51 -7.72
N TYR A 464 3.04 27.54 -6.87
CA TYR A 464 3.04 27.72 -5.42
C TYR A 464 4.04 28.82 -5.02
N HIS A 465 5.26 28.76 -5.53
CA HIS A 465 6.26 29.80 -5.31
C HIS A 465 5.83 31.14 -5.88
N GLU A 466 5.26 31.17 -7.09
CA GLU A 466 4.70 32.38 -7.71
C GLU A 466 3.59 32.98 -6.85
N ALA A 467 2.65 32.18 -6.36
CA ALA A 467 1.58 32.63 -5.48
C ALA A 467 2.09 33.12 -4.12
N MET A 468 3.14 32.49 -3.59
CA MET A 468 3.83 32.98 -2.39
C MET A 468 4.67 34.24 -2.66
N ARG A 469 5.11 34.44 -3.90
CA ARG A 469 5.78 35.66 -4.41
C ARG A 469 4.79 36.78 -4.73
N MET A 470 3.53 36.47 -5.06
CA MET A 470 2.42 37.41 -5.32
C MET A 470 1.82 37.99 -4.01
N ARG A 471 2.68 38.37 -3.07
CA ARG A 471 2.41 39.50 -2.17
C ARG A 471 2.79 40.77 -2.92
N PRO A 472 2.07 41.90 -2.75
CA PRO A 472 2.11 43.02 -3.70
C PRO A 472 3.52 43.57 -3.92
N GLU A 473 3.85 43.91 -5.18
CA GLU A 473 5.01 44.72 -5.55
C GLU A 473 5.05 46.00 -4.68
N GLY A 474 6.21 46.27 -4.08
CA GLY A 474 6.39 47.38 -3.17
C GLY A 474 5.72 47.14 -1.81
N SER A 475 6.35 46.34 -0.95
CA SER A 475 5.87 46.13 0.41
C SER A 475 6.86 46.65 1.45
N GLU A 476 6.31 47.34 2.45
CA GLU A 476 7.02 47.80 3.62
C GLU A 476 6.54 47.00 4.84
N PHE A 477 7.45 46.36 5.58
CA PHE A 477 7.09 45.66 6.80
C PHE A 477 8.25 45.57 7.79
N GLY A 478 7.94 45.34 9.06
CA GLY A 478 8.93 45.21 10.13
C GLY A 478 8.44 45.77 11.45
N THR A 479 9.16 45.47 12.51
CA THR A 479 8.82 45.85 13.89
C THR A 479 9.12 47.32 14.22
N ARG A 480 9.86 48.01 13.34
CA ARG A 480 10.19 49.45 13.32
C ARG A 480 11.08 49.96 14.47
N GLU A 481 11.86 49.11 15.11
CA GLU A 481 12.88 49.53 16.09
C GLU A 481 14.06 50.25 15.40
N ILE A 482 14.39 49.84 14.17
CA ILE A 482 15.20 50.59 13.22
C ILE A 482 14.29 50.93 12.05
N VAL A 483 14.22 52.21 11.67
CA VAL A 483 13.45 52.68 10.53
C VAL A 483 14.41 53.19 9.46
N ILE A 484 14.41 52.59 8.28
CA ILE A 484 15.02 53.14 7.07
C ILE A 484 14.16 54.31 6.57
N ASP A 485 14.72 55.52 6.58
CA ASP A 485 14.02 56.77 6.23
C ASP A 485 14.23 57.19 4.76
N LYS A 486 15.41 56.88 4.19
CA LYS A 486 15.78 57.21 2.81
C LYS A 486 16.79 56.21 2.28
N VAL A 487 16.69 55.87 0.99
CA VAL A 487 17.70 55.10 0.26
C VAL A 487 18.18 55.93 -0.92
N GLU A 488 19.49 56.03 -1.10
CA GLU A 488 20.13 56.71 -2.21
C GLU A 488 20.98 55.72 -3.02
N VAL A 489 20.80 55.71 -4.33
CA VAL A 489 21.64 54.95 -5.27
C VAL A 489 22.58 55.96 -5.94
N LEU A 490 23.87 55.87 -5.64
CA LEU A 490 24.85 56.91 -5.98
C LEU A 490 25.86 56.41 -7.02
N ASN A 491 26.24 57.28 -7.96
CA ASN A 491 27.30 57.02 -8.94
C ASN A 491 28.70 57.31 -8.38
N ARG A 492 29.73 57.12 -9.21
CA ARG A 492 31.15 57.39 -8.88
C ARG A 492 31.46 58.80 -8.36
N HIS A 493 30.60 59.77 -8.65
CA HIS A 493 30.74 61.16 -8.20
C HIS A 493 29.94 61.46 -6.93
N GLY A 494 29.33 60.45 -6.31
CA GLY A 494 28.53 60.59 -5.10
C GLY A 494 27.18 61.28 -5.33
N LYS A 495 26.69 61.35 -6.58
CA LYS A 495 25.38 61.92 -6.93
C LYS A 495 24.36 60.79 -7.13
N GLU A 496 23.12 61.02 -6.73
CA GLU A 496 22.02 60.10 -7.02
C GLU A 496 21.89 59.88 -8.53
N ALA A 497 21.83 58.61 -8.94
CA ALA A 497 21.73 58.19 -10.32
C ALA A 497 20.78 56.99 -10.42
N VAL A 498 20.06 56.92 -11.53
CA VAL A 498 19.17 55.80 -11.89
C VAL A 498 19.62 55.09 -13.15
N GLU A 499 20.66 55.57 -13.82
CA GLU A 499 21.28 54.92 -14.99
C GLU A 499 22.75 54.68 -14.69
N PHE A 500 23.23 53.48 -15.02
CA PHE A 500 24.60 53.03 -14.83
C PHE A 500 25.08 52.29 -16.09
N GLU A 501 26.37 52.29 -16.36
CA GLU A 501 26.96 51.40 -17.36
C GLU A 501 27.55 50.15 -16.71
N THR A 502 27.54 49.01 -17.41
CA THR A 502 28.27 47.79 -16.98
C THR A 502 29.73 48.15 -16.71
N GLY A 503 30.25 47.77 -15.55
CA GLY A 503 31.59 48.09 -15.08
C GLY A 503 31.70 49.36 -14.22
N GLU A 504 30.65 50.18 -14.14
CA GLU A 504 30.65 51.39 -13.31
C GLU A 504 30.51 51.06 -11.80
N PRO A 505 31.23 51.75 -10.89
CA PRO A 505 30.98 51.62 -9.46
C PRO A 505 29.67 52.27 -9.01
N MET A 506 29.06 51.70 -7.97
CA MET A 506 27.82 52.18 -7.35
C MET A 506 27.95 52.19 -5.83
N THR A 507 27.34 53.17 -5.17
CA THR A 507 27.16 53.15 -3.71
C THR A 507 25.68 53.18 -3.36
N LEU A 508 25.23 52.20 -2.59
CA LEU A 508 23.89 52.19 -1.99
C LEU A 508 23.97 52.75 -0.56
N ARG A 509 23.35 53.91 -0.31
CA ARG A 509 23.30 54.53 1.01
C ARG A 509 21.92 54.40 1.63
N ILE A 510 21.86 53.78 2.81
CA ILE A 510 20.66 53.60 3.62
C ILE A 510 20.72 54.57 4.80
N HIS A 511 19.79 55.53 4.84
CA HIS A 511 19.59 56.42 5.98
C HIS A 511 18.62 55.75 6.95
N TYR A 512 18.99 55.65 8.23
CA TYR A 512 18.16 55.01 9.23
C TYR A 512 18.03 55.84 10.52
N HIS A 513 16.98 55.55 11.28
CA HIS A 513 16.73 56.07 12.61
C HIS A 513 16.32 54.94 13.58
N ALA A 514 17.01 54.84 14.72
CA ALA A 514 16.66 53.94 15.81
C ALA A 514 16.25 54.72 17.06
N ALA A 515 14.98 54.65 17.44
CA ALA A 515 14.44 55.39 18.59
C ALA A 515 14.98 54.87 19.94
N ARG A 516 15.36 53.59 19.99
CA ARG A 516 15.98 52.93 21.16
C ARG A 516 17.28 52.24 20.73
N PRO A 517 18.22 51.99 21.66
CA PRO A 517 19.33 51.07 21.43
C PRO A 517 18.90 49.76 20.77
N VAL A 518 19.51 49.43 19.63
CA VAL A 518 19.38 48.11 18.99
C VAL A 518 20.76 47.50 18.88
N GLU A 519 20.96 46.38 19.56
CA GLU A 519 22.24 45.65 19.59
C GLU A 519 22.32 44.67 18.40
N ASP A 520 23.53 44.52 17.86
CA ASP A 520 23.87 43.60 16.77
C ASP A 520 22.92 43.58 15.55
N PRO A 521 22.50 44.75 15.01
CA PRO A 521 21.64 44.78 13.83
C PRO A 521 22.41 44.40 12.57
N VAL A 522 21.71 43.77 11.64
CA VAL A 522 22.20 43.47 10.30
C VAL A 522 21.49 44.35 9.29
N PHE A 523 22.26 45.07 8.48
CA PHE A 523 21.74 45.84 7.34
C PHE A 523 22.09 45.11 6.05
N GLY A 524 21.20 45.13 5.07
CA GLY A 524 21.42 44.45 3.80
C GLY A 524 20.60 45.00 2.67
N PHE A 525 20.92 44.53 1.47
CA PHE A 525 20.17 44.82 0.25
C PHE A 525 20.16 43.60 -0.69
N GLY A 526 19.19 43.62 -1.59
CA GLY A 526 19.10 42.69 -2.72
C GLY A 526 18.71 43.43 -4.00
N PHE A 527 19.31 43.04 -5.11
CA PHE A 527 18.99 43.45 -6.47
C PHE A 527 18.18 42.35 -7.15
N TYR A 528 17.13 42.73 -7.85
CA TYR A 528 16.20 41.84 -8.50
C TYR A 528 15.95 42.26 -9.94
N ASP A 529 15.75 41.32 -10.85
CA ASP A 529 15.35 41.62 -12.23
C ASP A 529 13.86 41.98 -12.33
N GLN A 530 13.39 42.26 -13.55
CA GLN A 530 11.97 42.57 -13.82
C GLN A 530 11.01 41.41 -13.57
N MET A 531 11.51 40.17 -13.55
CA MET A 531 10.73 38.97 -13.23
C MET A 531 10.76 38.65 -11.73
N GLY A 532 11.47 39.45 -10.94
CA GLY A 532 11.58 39.33 -9.49
C GLY A 532 12.60 38.30 -9.01
N PHE A 533 13.46 37.77 -9.88
CA PHE A 533 14.59 36.91 -9.50
C PHE A 533 15.70 37.74 -8.86
N MET A 534 16.27 37.24 -7.76
CA MET A 534 17.39 37.92 -7.09
C MET A 534 18.66 37.73 -7.92
N VAL A 535 19.19 38.83 -8.44
CA VAL A 535 20.42 38.87 -9.24
C VAL A 535 21.65 38.88 -8.34
N TYR A 536 21.59 39.67 -7.27
CA TYR A 536 22.67 39.76 -6.29
C TYR A 536 22.16 40.33 -4.97
N GLY A 537 22.72 39.90 -3.84
CA GLY A 537 22.37 40.46 -2.54
C GLY A 537 23.44 40.20 -1.50
N THR A 538 23.57 41.10 -0.54
CA THR A 538 24.51 40.95 0.57
C THR A 538 24.01 41.71 1.79
N ASN A 539 24.59 41.43 2.94
CA ASN A 539 24.35 42.16 4.17
C ASN A 539 25.62 42.23 5.02
N THR A 540 25.60 43.04 6.08
CA THR A 540 26.76 43.25 6.96
C THR A 540 27.23 41.94 7.59
N ARG A 541 26.33 41.02 7.96
CA ARG A 541 26.67 39.70 8.51
C ARG A 541 27.40 38.81 7.50
N LEU A 542 26.91 38.70 6.27
CA LEU A 542 27.55 37.92 5.19
C LEU A 542 28.93 38.45 4.82
N ARG A 543 29.19 39.74 5.09
CA ARG A 543 30.51 40.38 4.94
C ARG A 543 31.37 40.34 6.20
N GLY A 544 30.93 39.60 7.23
CA GLY A 544 31.66 39.46 8.49
C GLY A 544 31.70 40.73 9.35
N MET A 545 30.93 41.77 9.00
CA MET A 545 30.84 43.01 9.76
C MET A 545 29.83 42.83 10.90
N THR A 546 30.32 43.02 12.13
CA THR A 546 29.48 43.05 13.33
C THR A 546 29.26 44.51 13.72
N ILE A 547 27.99 44.91 13.91
CA ILE A 547 27.63 46.25 14.35
C ILE A 547 27.21 46.13 15.81
N PRO A 548 28.04 46.49 16.80
CA PRO A 548 27.71 46.22 18.20
C PRO A 548 26.35 46.80 18.60
N LYS A 549 26.07 48.04 18.17
CA LYS A 549 24.86 48.77 18.51
C LYS A 549 24.60 49.90 17.53
N VAL A 550 23.31 50.20 17.27
CA VAL A 550 22.87 51.47 16.67
C VAL A 550 21.84 52.18 17.56
N GLN A 551 21.87 53.52 17.55
CA GLN A 551 20.90 54.38 18.24
C GLN A 551 20.90 55.77 17.60
N GLY A 552 19.74 56.39 17.45
CA GLY A 552 19.59 57.70 16.80
C GLY A 552 19.65 57.59 15.27
N ARG A 553 19.97 58.70 14.59
CA ARG A 553 20.09 58.75 13.13
C ARG A 553 21.48 58.34 12.67
N GLY A 554 21.56 57.57 11.59
CA GLY A 554 22.81 57.16 10.98
C GLY A 554 22.65 56.79 9.51
N THR A 555 23.78 56.46 8.87
CA THR A 555 23.84 56.03 7.48
C THR A 555 24.66 54.76 7.36
N MET A 556 24.18 53.79 6.59
CA MET A 556 24.90 52.59 6.19
C MET A 556 25.18 52.66 4.69
N GLU A 557 26.44 52.51 4.28
CA GLU A 557 26.84 52.56 2.88
C GLU A 557 27.38 51.19 2.42
N PHE A 558 26.89 50.74 1.27
CA PHE A 558 27.43 49.59 0.55
C PHE A 558 28.08 50.07 -0.74
N SER A 559 29.40 50.01 -0.80
CA SER A 559 30.17 50.38 -1.99
C SER A 559 30.42 49.15 -2.87
N ILE A 560 29.97 49.21 -4.11
CA ILE A 560 30.13 48.19 -5.14
C ILE A 560 31.15 48.71 -6.15
N ALA A 561 32.31 48.05 -6.22
CA ALA A 561 33.45 48.53 -7.00
C ALA A 561 33.22 48.48 -8.52
N SER A 562 32.41 47.54 -9.00
CA SER A 562 32.08 47.36 -10.41
C SER A 562 30.75 46.61 -10.52
N LEU A 563 29.83 47.11 -11.36
CA LEU A 563 28.57 46.43 -11.67
C LEU A 563 28.77 45.48 -12.85
N TYR A 564 28.73 44.18 -12.60
CA TYR A 564 28.78 43.17 -13.65
C TYR A 564 27.39 42.84 -14.22
N MET A 565 26.41 43.73 -14.15
CA MET A 565 25.05 43.44 -14.64
C MET A 565 24.92 43.77 -16.13
N LEU A 566 24.15 42.98 -16.87
CA LEU A 566 23.82 43.21 -18.29
C LEU A 566 22.62 44.16 -18.45
N ASP A 567 22.29 44.50 -19.69
CA ASP A 567 21.21 45.43 -20.06
C ASP A 567 19.88 45.13 -19.35
N GLY A 568 19.33 46.11 -18.63
CA GLY A 568 18.01 45.96 -18.01
C GLY A 568 17.73 46.88 -16.83
N ARG A 569 16.47 46.84 -16.38
CA ARG A 569 16.02 47.48 -15.13
C ARG A 569 16.15 46.51 -13.97
N TYR A 570 16.76 46.97 -12.89
CA TYR A 570 16.92 46.22 -11.66
C TYR A 570 16.23 46.94 -10.50
N TYR A 571 15.54 46.17 -9.66
CA TYR A 571 14.86 46.65 -8.46
C TYR A 571 15.72 46.37 -7.23
N VAL A 572 15.64 47.26 -6.24
CA VAL A 572 16.41 47.18 -5.00
C VAL A 572 15.47 47.01 -3.81
N SER A 573 15.71 45.96 -3.03
CA SER A 573 15.18 45.81 -1.68
C SER A 573 16.27 46.16 -0.67
N VAL A 574 15.90 46.82 0.43
CA VAL A 574 16.80 47.07 1.56
C VAL A 574 16.16 46.64 2.87
N ALA A 575 16.98 46.20 3.82
CA ALA A 575 16.48 45.72 5.10
C ALA A 575 17.43 45.99 6.26
N ALA A 576 16.84 46.14 7.44
CA ALA A 576 17.49 46.03 8.74
C ALA A 576 16.79 44.91 9.54
N HIS A 577 17.55 43.95 10.08
CA HIS A 577 17.00 42.79 10.80
C HIS A 577 17.93 42.28 11.91
N THR A 578 17.43 41.38 12.76
CA THR A 578 18.24 40.70 13.80
C THR A 578 19.31 39.80 13.19
N ARG A 579 20.38 39.54 13.93
CA ARG A 579 21.50 38.72 13.43
C ARG A 579 21.11 37.29 13.01
N ASP A 580 20.16 36.69 13.70
CA ASP A 580 19.59 35.38 13.36
C ASP A 580 18.64 35.42 12.14
N GLY A 581 18.26 36.62 11.66
CA GLY A 581 17.34 36.81 10.55
C GLY A 581 15.87 36.56 10.89
N LEU A 582 15.54 36.31 12.17
CA LEU A 582 14.18 35.95 12.58
C LEU A 582 13.26 37.16 12.71
N VAL A 583 13.79 38.35 12.96
CA VAL A 583 13.00 39.58 13.13
C VAL A 583 13.50 40.66 12.18
N ASN A 584 12.60 41.13 11.30
CA ASN A 584 12.85 42.27 10.44
C ASN A 584 12.47 43.55 11.17
N TYR A 585 13.45 44.43 11.42
CA TYR A 585 13.19 45.75 11.98
C TYR A 585 12.49 46.64 10.95
N HIS A 586 13.04 46.71 9.74
CA HIS A 586 12.39 47.39 8.62
C HIS A 586 12.88 46.82 7.30
N TRP A 587 11.95 46.36 6.48
CA TRP A 587 12.18 45.82 5.14
C TRP A 587 11.40 46.65 4.13
N LEU A 588 12.12 47.17 3.14
CA LEU A 588 11.59 47.90 2.00
C LEU A 588 11.80 47.04 0.77
N ASP A 589 10.77 46.36 0.30
CA ASP A 589 10.89 45.36 -0.77
C ASP A 589 10.64 45.95 -2.15
N LYS A 590 11.69 45.96 -2.99
CA LYS A 590 11.65 46.39 -4.40
C LYS A 590 11.06 47.78 -4.62
N LEU A 591 11.27 48.68 -3.65
CA LEU A 591 10.75 50.06 -3.68
C LEU A 591 11.63 51.05 -4.44
N PHE A 592 12.83 50.63 -4.85
CA PHE A 592 13.79 51.46 -5.60
C PHE A 592 14.25 50.72 -6.86
N TYR A 593 14.79 51.45 -7.84
CA TYR A 593 15.30 50.84 -9.08
C TYR A 593 16.48 51.62 -9.65
N PHE A 594 17.24 50.95 -10.52
CA PHE A 594 18.20 51.54 -11.43
C PHE A 594 18.24 50.74 -12.75
N ASP A 595 18.65 51.39 -13.82
CA ASP A 595 18.80 50.83 -15.15
C ASP A 595 20.30 50.67 -15.47
N VAL A 596 20.68 49.53 -16.03
CA VAL A 596 22.05 49.27 -16.50
C VAL A 596 22.07 49.23 -18.01
N ARG A 597 23.06 49.91 -18.60
CA ARG A 597 23.41 49.82 -20.02
C ARG A 597 24.72 49.06 -20.21
N SER A 598 24.73 48.07 -21.09
CA SER A 598 25.82 47.18 -21.41
C SER A 598 26.14 47.32 -22.90
N PRO A 599 27.33 47.83 -23.28
CA PRO A 599 27.69 48.02 -24.67
C PRO A 599 28.08 46.72 -25.41
N GLY A 600 28.15 45.58 -24.72
CA GLY A 600 28.55 44.27 -25.27
C GLY A 600 27.38 43.44 -25.81
N MET A 601 27.66 42.45 -26.66
CA MET A 601 26.70 41.43 -27.10
C MET A 601 26.88 40.15 -26.25
N GLU A 602 26.36 40.18 -25.03
CA GLU A 602 26.36 39.05 -24.08
C GLU A 602 24.91 38.68 -23.70
N GLU A 603 24.65 37.40 -23.40
CA GLU A 603 23.33 36.90 -22.97
C GLU A 603 23.37 36.45 -21.50
N GLY A 604 22.37 36.84 -20.70
CA GLY A 604 22.23 36.42 -19.29
C GLY A 604 21.99 37.58 -18.32
N TYR A 605 22.41 37.42 -17.06
CA TYR A 605 22.27 38.43 -16.00
C TYR A 605 23.58 39.13 -15.64
N LEU A 606 24.72 38.50 -15.92
CA LEU A 606 26.04 38.98 -15.54
C LEU A 606 26.98 39.07 -16.75
N ALA A 607 27.73 40.16 -16.83
CA ALA A 607 28.82 40.35 -17.76
C ALA A 607 30.06 39.60 -17.28
N MET A 608 30.70 38.82 -18.15
CA MET A 608 31.89 38.04 -17.84
C MET A 608 32.95 38.18 -18.93
N GLU A 609 34.21 38.32 -18.52
CA GLU A 609 35.33 38.29 -19.45
C GLU A 609 35.47 36.86 -20.02
N CYS A 610 35.35 36.72 -21.35
CA CYS A 610 35.47 35.45 -22.06
C CYS A 610 36.44 35.59 -23.24
N ASP A 611 37.61 34.95 -23.12
CA ASP A 611 38.54 34.79 -24.24
C ASP A 611 38.15 33.56 -25.07
N ILE A 612 37.96 33.75 -26.37
CA ILE A 612 37.65 32.65 -27.30
C ILE A 612 38.90 32.38 -28.14
N ASP A 613 39.55 31.24 -27.90
CA ASP A 613 40.70 30.76 -28.67
C ASP A 613 40.32 29.48 -29.43
N LEU A 614 40.41 29.51 -30.76
CA LEU A 614 40.20 28.34 -31.62
C LEU A 614 41.57 27.73 -31.95
N LYS A 615 41.87 26.59 -31.35
CA LYS A 615 43.06 25.78 -31.69
C LYS A 615 42.65 24.68 -32.66
N GLU A 616 43.10 24.79 -33.91
CA GLU A 616 42.95 23.75 -34.93
C GLU A 616 44.19 22.84 -34.92
N GLU A 617 43.97 21.52 -34.91
CA GLU A 617 44.99 20.48 -35.19
C GLU A 617 44.72 19.81 -36.53
#